data_AF-A0A6F9CHR9-F1
#
_entry.id   AF-A0A6F9CHR9-F1
#
_cell.length_a   1.000
_cell.length_b   1.000
_cell.length_c   1.000
_cell.angle_alpha   90.00
_cell.angle_beta   90.00
_cell.angle_gamma   90.00
#
_symmetry.space_group_name_H-M   'P 1'
#
loop_
_entity.id
_entity.type
_entity.pdbx_description
1 polymer ?
#
loop_
_entity_poly.entity_id
_entity_poly.type
_entity_poly.pdbx_seq_one_letter_code
_entity_poly.pdbx_strand_id
1 'polypeptide(L)'
;MAAALASSLIRQKRQAREGNSEKVTTSKRRTSPSKDPRSLCERHIFTVFSKGIVTRLFSEQGFYLQMKPDGTINGTKDENSDYSEFI
;
A
#
# COMPACT_ATOMS: atom_id res chain seq x y z
N MET A 1 24.82 12.08 29.13
CA MET A 1 25.85 11.56 28.20
C MET A 1 25.27 10.73 27.05
N ALA A 2 24.42 9.72 27.32
CA ALA A 2 23.82 8.87 26.28
C ALA A 2 22.99 9.61 25.21
N ALA A 3 22.26 10.66 25.59
CA ALA A 3 21.45 11.46 24.65
C ALA A 3 22.28 12.16 23.57
N ALA A 4 23.53 12.53 23.86
CA ALA A 4 24.43 13.15 22.88
C ALA A 4 24.89 12.14 21.81
N LEU A 5 25.18 10.90 22.22
CA LEU A 5 25.55 9.81 21.29
C LEU A 5 24.37 9.42 20.40
N ALA A 6 23.17 9.28 20.98
CA ALA A 6 21.96 9.01 20.22
C ALA A 6 21.65 10.14 19.22
N SER A 7 21.78 11.40 19.63
CA SER A 7 21.56 12.56 18.74
C SER A 7 22.57 12.61 17.59
N SER A 8 23.83 12.26 17.85
CA SER A 8 24.88 12.19 16.83
C SER A 8 24.58 11.10 15.79
N LEU A 9 24.24 9.89 16.24
CA LEU A 9 23.91 8.76 15.36
C LEU A 9 22.69 9.05 14.46
N ILE A 10 21.65 9.69 14.98
CA ILE A 10 20.45 10.05 14.21
C ILE A 10 20.79 11.04 13.10
N ARG A 11 21.59 12.08 13.38
CA ARG A 11 22.00 13.08 12.37
C ARG A 11 22.86 12.45 11.28
N GLN A 12 23.80 11.58 11.66
CA GLN A 12 24.66 10.87 10.72
C GLN A 12 23.83 9.99 9.76
N LYS A 13 22.78 9.34 10.26
CA LYS A 13 21.88 8.51 9.44
C LYS A 13 20.98 9.33 8.51
N ARG A 14 20.66 10.59 8.86
CA ARG A 14 19.91 11.50 7.98
C ARG A 14 20.81 12.06 6.87
N GLN A 15 22.07 12.40 7.16
CA GLN A 15 23.00 12.93 6.16
C GLN A 15 23.29 11.94 5.02
N ALA A 16 23.37 10.64 5.31
CA ALA A 16 23.51 9.61 4.27
C ALA A 16 22.25 9.46 3.38
N ARG A 17 21.08 9.86 3.87
CA ARG A 17 19.80 9.81 3.13
C ARG A 17 19.52 11.09 2.35
N GLU A 18 20.03 12.24 2.80
CA GLU A 18 19.74 13.55 2.20
C GLU A 18 20.80 14.02 1.19
N GLY A 19 21.91 13.27 1.02
CA GLY A 19 23.02 13.62 0.11
C GLY A 19 22.90 13.13 -1.35
N ASN A 20 21.74 12.65 -1.81
CA ASN A 20 21.57 12.26 -3.23
C ASN A 20 20.23 12.78 -3.78
N SER A 21 20.14 14.09 -3.96
CA SER A 21 19.04 14.71 -4.69
C SER A 21 19.56 15.85 -5.55
N GLU A 22 20.52 15.57 -6.42
CA GLU A 22 20.80 16.46 -7.54
C GLU A 22 20.57 15.70 -8.84
N LYS A 23 19.62 16.26 -9.62
CA LYS A 23 19.19 15.93 -10.98
C LYS A 23 18.40 14.63 -11.18
N VAL A 24 17.11 14.74 -11.48
CA VAL A 24 16.56 14.48 -12.83
C VAL A 24 15.09 14.90 -12.81
N THR A 25 14.82 15.90 -13.63
CA THR A 25 13.50 16.39 -13.99
C THR A 25 12.75 15.35 -14.82
N THR A 26 11.42 15.46 -14.80
CA THR A 26 10.45 14.84 -15.72
C THR A 26 10.05 13.38 -15.46
N SER A 27 8.79 13.25 -15.03
CA SER A 27 7.77 12.31 -15.52
C SER A 27 8.16 10.87 -15.90
N LYS A 28 7.36 9.95 -15.32
CA LYS A 28 7.09 8.54 -15.68
C LYS A 28 7.93 7.44 -15.01
N ARG A 29 7.13 6.58 -14.35
CA ARG A 29 7.26 5.13 -14.20
C ARG A 29 7.94 4.65 -12.92
N ARG A 30 7.09 4.44 -11.91
CA ARG A 30 7.28 3.44 -10.84
C ARG A 30 7.76 2.12 -11.46
N THR A 31 9.04 1.82 -11.36
CA THR A 31 9.60 0.50 -11.62
C THR A 31 9.77 -0.23 -10.28
N SER A 32 9.37 -1.49 -10.29
CA SER A 32 9.19 -2.39 -9.14
C SER A 32 10.50 -2.64 -8.35
N PRO A 33 10.40 -2.94 -7.04
CA PRO A 33 11.58 -3.22 -6.22
C PRO A 33 12.17 -4.59 -6.61
N SER A 34 13.46 -4.57 -6.94
CA SER A 34 14.25 -5.75 -7.22
C SER A 34 14.84 -6.33 -5.93
N LYS A 35 14.36 -7.53 -5.56
CA LYS A 35 15.08 -8.66 -4.94
C LYS A 35 16.01 -8.39 -3.73
N ASP A 36 15.49 -8.74 -2.55
CA ASP A 36 16.28 -9.21 -1.40
C ASP A 36 15.72 -10.58 -0.92
N PRO A 37 16.52 -11.67 -0.81
CA PRO A 37 16.01 -13.01 -0.53
C PRO A 37 16.11 -13.37 0.98
N ARG A 38 15.59 -12.53 1.89
CA ARG A 38 15.64 -12.79 3.35
C ARG A 38 14.40 -12.30 4.12
N SER A 39 13.19 -12.49 3.59
CA SER A 39 11.93 -12.14 4.27
C SER A 39 10.98 -13.35 4.36
N LEU A 40 11.11 -14.17 5.42
CA LEU A 40 10.08 -15.15 5.78
C LEU A 40 8.70 -14.50 6.03
N CYS A 41 8.63 -13.18 6.20
CA CYS A 41 7.38 -12.42 6.29
C CYS A 41 6.63 -12.27 4.94
N GLU A 42 7.29 -12.45 3.79
CA GLU A 42 6.67 -12.20 2.48
C GLU A 42 5.91 -13.41 1.94
N ARG A 43 6.35 -14.64 2.26
CA ARG A 43 5.62 -15.86 1.89
C ARG A 43 4.28 -16.00 2.62
N HIS A 44 4.16 -15.50 3.84
CA HIS A 44 2.89 -15.58 4.57
C HIS A 44 1.85 -14.64 3.95
N ILE A 45 2.26 -13.41 3.63
CA ILE A 45 1.40 -12.41 2.99
C ILE A 45 0.91 -12.89 1.62
N PHE A 46 1.79 -13.42 0.76
CA PHE A 46 1.38 -13.91 -0.56
C PHE A 46 0.50 -15.17 -0.48
N THR A 47 0.71 -16.03 0.52
CA THR A 47 -0.14 -17.20 0.77
C THR A 47 -1.53 -16.81 1.29
N VAL A 48 -1.61 -15.75 2.10
CA VAL A 48 -2.88 -15.16 2.53
C VAL A 48 -3.60 -14.48 1.36
N PHE A 49 -2.90 -13.72 0.52
CA PHE A 49 -3.49 -13.11 -0.69
C PHE A 49 -3.86 -14.11 -1.79
N SER A 50 -3.29 -15.33 -1.76
CA SER A 50 -3.69 -16.41 -2.68
C SER A 50 -5.04 -17.03 -2.28
N LYS A 51 -5.47 -16.84 -1.03
CA LYS A 51 -6.84 -17.12 -0.57
C LYS A 51 -7.58 -15.79 -0.60
N GLY A 52 -8.27 -15.50 -1.71
CA GLY A 52 -9.04 -14.27 -1.88
C GLY A 52 -9.89 -13.96 -0.64
N ILE A 53 -9.86 -12.71 -0.19
CA ILE A 53 -10.60 -12.27 0.98
C ILE A 53 -11.86 -11.59 0.48
N VAL A 54 -12.99 -12.14 0.87
CA VAL A 54 -14.29 -11.55 0.62
C VAL A 54 -14.43 -10.28 1.46
N THR A 55 -14.57 -9.12 0.81
CA THR A 55 -14.63 -7.81 1.47
C THR A 55 -15.60 -6.85 0.77
N ARG A 56 -16.09 -5.86 1.51
CA ARG A 56 -16.92 -4.76 1.00
C ARG A 56 -16.15 -3.45 1.06
N LEU A 57 -16.17 -2.69 -0.02
CA LEU A 57 -15.46 -1.41 -0.11
C LEU A 57 -16.42 -0.27 0.22
N PHE A 58 -16.21 0.40 1.35
CA PHE A 58 -16.99 1.58 1.76
C PHE A 58 -16.27 2.87 1.37
N SER A 59 -16.99 3.79 0.75
CA SER A 59 -16.52 5.13 0.37
C SER A 59 -16.78 6.12 1.49
N GLU A 60 -15.86 7.06 1.72
CA GLU A 60 -16.04 8.18 2.66
C GLU A 60 -17.26 9.06 2.32
N GLN A 61 -17.72 9.01 1.08
CA GLN A 61 -18.94 9.69 0.62
C GLN A 61 -20.24 9.01 1.11
N GLY A 62 -20.14 7.90 1.85
CA GLY A 62 -21.27 7.24 2.50
C GLY A 62 -22.00 6.22 1.62
N PHE A 63 -21.27 5.47 0.78
CA PHE A 63 -21.81 4.39 -0.05
C PHE A 63 -20.84 3.21 -0.13
N TYR A 64 -21.38 2.02 -0.37
CA TYR A 64 -20.62 0.82 -0.71
C TYR A 64 -20.40 0.75 -2.22
N LEU A 65 -19.20 0.39 -2.64
CA LEU A 65 -18.92 0.11 -4.04
C LEU A 65 -19.69 -1.14 -4.47
N GLN A 66 -20.33 -1.07 -5.61
CA GLN A 66 -21.10 -2.15 -6.21
C GLN A 66 -20.59 -2.38 -7.64
N MET A 67 -20.27 -3.63 -7.97
CA MET A 67 -19.96 -4.05 -9.34
C MET A 67 -21.02 -5.04 -9.79
N LYS A 68 -21.78 -4.66 -10.82
CA LYS A 68 -22.82 -5.50 -11.39
C LYS A 68 -22.24 -6.46 -12.44
N PRO A 69 -22.98 -7.53 -12.82
CA PRO A 69 -22.52 -8.51 -13.80
C PRO A 69 -22.36 -7.96 -15.22
N ASP A 70 -23.05 -6.85 -15.53
CA ASP A 70 -22.91 -6.09 -16.78
C ASP A 70 -21.62 -5.26 -16.85
N GLY A 71 -20.80 -5.28 -15.79
CA GLY A 71 -19.56 -4.52 -15.66
C GLY A 71 -19.77 -3.09 -15.17
N THR A 72 -21.01 -2.67 -14.90
CA THR A 72 -21.29 -1.34 -14.37
C THR A 72 -20.80 -1.24 -12.92
N ILE A 73 -20.02 -0.20 -12.63
CA ILE A 73 -19.50 0.11 -11.29
C ILE A 73 -20.21 1.35 -10.77
N ASN A 74 -20.91 1.24 -9.65
CA ASN A 74 -21.65 2.34 -9.01
C ASN A 74 -21.56 2.26 -7.48
N GLY A 75 -22.04 3.30 -6.78
CA GLY A 75 -22.22 3.28 -5.34
C GLY A 75 -23.64 2.89 -4.94
N THR A 76 -23.80 2.03 -3.94
CA THR A 76 -25.09 1.69 -3.31
C THR A 76 -25.05 1.97 -1.80
N LYS A 77 -26.17 2.40 -1.23
CA LYS A 77 -26.35 2.49 0.23
C LYS A 77 -26.90 1.21 0.83
N ASP A 78 -27.27 0.25 -0.02
CA ASP A 78 -27.84 -1.02 0.40
C ASP A 78 -26.76 -1.92 1.03
N GLU A 79 -26.85 -2.10 2.35
CA GLU A 79 -25.94 -2.95 3.11
C GLU A 79 -26.14 -4.44 2.83
N ASN A 80 -27.23 -4.84 2.18
CA ASN A 80 -27.51 -6.24 1.84
C ASN A 80 -27.26 -6.59 0.37
N SER A 81 -26.69 -5.68 -0.42
CA SER A 81 -26.41 -5.92 -1.83
C SER A 81 -25.26 -6.93 -2.02
N ASP A 82 -25.55 -8.10 -2.59
CA ASP A 82 -24.55 -9.11 -2.97
C ASP A 82 -23.49 -8.56 -3.95
N TYR A 83 -23.88 -7.63 -4.83
CA TYR A 83 -22.97 -7.01 -5.81
C TYR A 83 -21.90 -6.07 -5.22
N SER A 84 -21.87 -5.91 -3.89
CA SER A 84 -20.88 -5.06 -3.19
C SER A 84 -19.76 -5.86 -2.53
N GLU A 85 -19.74 -7.16 -2.77
CA GLU A 85 -18.81 -8.12 -2.22
C GLU A 85 -17.71 -8.44 -3.26
N PHE A 86 -16.46 -8.25 -2.87
CA PHE A 86 -15.27 -8.38 -3.73
C PHE A 86 -14.31 -9.43 -3.17
N ILE A 87 -13.61 -10.17 -4.05
CA ILE A 87 -12.63 -11.20 -3.70
C ILE A 87 -11.21 -10.76 -4.07
#